data_AF-A0A3C0T8R0-F1
#
_entry.id   AF-A0A3C0T8R0-F1
#
_cell.length_a   1.000
_cell.length_b   1.000
_cell.length_c   1.000
_cell.angle_alpha   90.00
_cell.angle_beta   90.00
_cell.angle_gamma   90.00
#
_symmetry.space_group_name_H-M   'P 1'
#
loop_
_entity.id
_entity.type
_entity.pdbx_description
1 polymer ?
#
loop_
_entity_poly.entity_id
_entity_poly.type
_entity_poly.pdbx_seq_one_letter_code
_entity_poly.pdbx_strand_id
1 'polypeptide(L)'
;MTNAAPDTLQLDIGDLVSFVGDNALEYMLPGGSEKMIIDGDATDTVILNGQDLSDISGGTLGDAGITSDYMDVKIDGENYIKFVHAGLDLELYVHSDLVDDTPM
;
A
#
# COMPACT_ATOMS: atom_id res chain seq x y z
N MET A 1 19.89 8.08 -5.98
CA MET A 1 19.71 9.26 -5.10
C MET A 1 18.88 8.74 -3.95
N THR A 2 19.46 8.66 -2.76
CA THR A 2 18.72 8.25 -1.55
C THR A 2 17.75 9.36 -1.20
N ASN A 3 16.46 9.04 -1.09
CA ASN A 3 15.52 9.89 -0.38
C ASN A 3 16.11 10.03 1.04
N ALA A 4 16.55 11.22 1.43
CA ALA A 4 17.52 11.39 2.53
C ALA A 4 16.93 12.04 3.79
N ALA A 5 15.61 12.19 3.85
CA ALA A 5 14.90 12.67 5.02
C ALA A 5 13.63 11.84 5.21
N PRO A 6 13.31 11.44 6.46
CA PRO A 6 12.02 10.85 6.80
C PRO A 6 10.87 11.69 6.27
N ASP A 7 9.92 11.06 5.58
CA ASP A 7 8.68 11.71 5.14
C ASP A 7 7.44 10.91 5.56
N THR A 8 6.27 11.54 5.44
CA THR A 8 4.98 10.91 5.75
C THR A 8 4.02 11.04 4.57
N LEU A 9 3.56 9.89 4.07
CA LEU A 9 2.50 9.82 3.08
C LEU A 9 1.19 9.44 3.77
N GLN A 10 0.19 10.34 3.70
CA GLN A 10 -1.15 10.09 4.20
C GLN A 10 -2.13 9.95 3.02
N LEU A 11 -2.86 8.84 2.97
CA LEU A 11 -3.82 8.52 1.92
C LEU A 11 -5.13 8.04 2.53
N ASP A 12 -6.25 8.43 1.93
CA ASP A 12 -7.53 7.80 2.15
C ASP A 12 -8.00 6.99 0.92
N ILE A 13 -9.09 6.23 1.07
CA ILE A 13 -9.63 5.44 -0.05
C ILE A 13 -10.11 6.34 -1.19
N GLY A 14 -10.62 7.52 -0.88
CA GLY A 14 -11.05 8.49 -1.88
C GLY A 14 -9.88 8.93 -2.76
N ASP A 15 -8.71 9.16 -2.16
CA ASP A 15 -7.46 9.45 -2.86
C ASP A 15 -7.07 8.28 -3.77
N LEU A 16 -7.07 7.05 -3.24
CA LEU A 16 -6.75 5.84 -4.00
C LEU A 16 -7.68 5.64 -5.21
N VAL A 17 -8.99 5.81 -5.02
CA VAL A 17 -9.99 5.72 -6.10
C VAL A 17 -9.86 6.86 -7.09
N SER A 18 -9.49 8.06 -6.64
CA SER A 18 -9.24 9.19 -7.53
C SER A 18 -8.04 8.94 -8.44
N PHE A 19 -6.97 8.32 -7.92
CA PHE A 19 -5.78 8.00 -8.72
C PHE A 19 -6.04 6.92 -9.78
N VAL A 20 -6.91 5.95 -9.45
CA VAL A 20 -7.45 4.94 -10.37
C VAL A 20 -8.30 5.61 -11.46
N GLY A 21 -9.30 6.40 -11.05
CA GLY A 21 -10.26 7.03 -11.95
C GLY A 21 -9.68 8.09 -12.90
N ASP A 22 -8.58 8.75 -12.52
CA ASP A 22 -7.87 9.74 -13.37
C ASP A 22 -6.87 9.09 -14.34
N ASN A 23 -6.78 7.75 -14.39
CA ASN A 23 -5.78 6.98 -15.17
C ASN A 23 -4.32 7.35 -14.85
N ALA A 24 -4.05 7.96 -13.69
CA ALA A 24 -2.68 8.29 -13.29
C ALA A 24 -1.86 7.02 -12.94
N LEU A 25 -2.54 5.92 -12.62
CA LEU A 25 -1.98 4.60 -12.35
C LEU A 25 -2.00 3.73 -13.62
N GLU A 26 -1.25 4.12 -14.64
CA GLU A 26 -1.17 3.39 -15.92
C GLU A 26 -0.39 2.05 -15.86
N TYR A 27 -0.28 1.42 -14.69
CA TYR A 27 0.32 0.08 -14.54
C TYR A 27 -0.78 -0.97 -14.30
N MET A 28 -1.51 -1.33 -15.35
CA MET A 28 -2.43 -2.47 -15.30
C MET A 28 -1.62 -3.77 -15.19
N LEU A 29 -1.96 -4.63 -14.22
CA LEU A 29 -1.44 -5.99 -14.15
C LEU A 29 -2.01 -6.86 -15.30
N PRO A 30 -1.34 -7.98 -15.66
CA PRO A 30 -1.89 -8.98 -16.58
C PRO A 30 -3.13 -9.64 -15.94
N GLY A 31 -4.30 -9.04 -16.17
CA GLY A 31 -5.54 -9.38 -15.49
C GLY A 31 -6.56 -8.25 -15.48
N GLY A 32 -6.11 -7.00 -15.65
CA GLY A 32 -6.97 -5.81 -15.70
C GLY A 32 -7.03 -5.01 -14.39
N SER A 33 -6.48 -5.54 -13.29
CA SER A 33 -6.43 -4.82 -12.01
C SER A 33 -5.40 -3.69 -12.06
N GLU A 34 -5.77 -2.53 -11.53
CA GLU A 34 -4.92 -1.35 -11.44
C GLU A 34 -3.97 -1.46 -10.26
N LYS A 35 -2.66 -1.23 -10.51
CA LYS A 35 -1.60 -1.36 -9.51
C LYS A 35 -1.15 0.01 -9.02
N MET A 36 -1.17 0.21 -7.71
CA MET A 36 -0.43 1.29 -7.05
C MET A 36 0.77 0.70 -6.30
N ILE A 37 1.94 1.33 -6.44
CA ILE A 37 3.15 0.99 -5.68
C ILE A 37 3.54 2.19 -4.81
N ILE A 38 3.71 1.94 -3.51
CA ILE A 38 4.31 2.89 -2.57
C ILE A 38 5.68 2.34 -2.19
N ASP A 39 6.72 3.11 -2.52
CA ASP A 39 8.12 2.81 -2.27
C ASP A 39 8.69 3.77 -1.23
N GLY A 40 9.69 3.33 -0.47
CA GLY A 40 10.25 4.07 0.67
C GLY A 40 11.09 3.15 1.56
N ASP A 41 11.73 3.74 2.56
CA ASP A 41 12.55 3.00 3.53
C ASP A 41 11.94 3.03 4.94
N ALA A 42 12.49 2.25 5.87
CA ALA A 42 11.98 2.12 7.23
C ALA A 42 11.99 3.41 8.07
N THR A 43 12.52 4.52 7.54
CA THR A 43 12.45 5.85 8.17
C THR A 43 11.23 6.65 7.72
N ASP A 44 10.59 6.25 6.62
CA ASP A 44 9.35 6.85 6.13
C ASP A 44 8.12 6.27 6.86
N THR A 45 6.99 6.97 6.77
CA THR A 45 5.73 6.53 7.38
C THR A 45 4.60 6.59 6.37
N VAL A 46 3.80 5.52 6.30
CA VAL A 46 2.58 5.48 5.47
C VAL A 46 1.37 5.36 6.39
N ILE A 47 0.49 6.35 6.31
CA ILE A 47 -0.79 6.37 7.00
C ILE A 47 -1.90 6.12 5.97
N LEU A 48 -2.52 4.96 6.04
CA LEU A 48 -3.59 4.57 5.12
C LEU A 48 -4.93 4.49 5.84
N ASN A 49 -5.88 5.31 5.40
CA ASN A 49 -7.20 5.45 6.03
C ASN A 49 -7.11 5.72 7.54
N GLY A 50 -6.13 6.54 7.95
CA GLY A 50 -5.89 6.91 9.34
C GLY A 50 -5.15 5.85 10.18
N GLN A 51 -4.78 4.71 9.60
CA GLN A 51 -3.98 3.68 10.25
C GLN A 51 -2.53 3.78 9.79
N ASP A 52 -1.60 3.86 10.74
CA ASP A 52 -0.17 3.73 10.48
C ASP A 52 0.16 2.28 10.10
N LEU A 53 0.79 2.08 8.95
CA LEU A 53 1.15 0.75 8.47
C LEU A 53 2.37 0.16 9.19
N SER A 54 3.21 1.00 9.79
CA SER A 54 4.37 0.56 10.59
C SER A 54 3.99 0.08 12.00
N ASP A 55 2.73 0.28 12.41
CA ASP A 55 2.16 -0.15 13.70
C ASP A 55 0.74 -0.69 13.48
N ILE A 56 0.60 -1.60 12.52
CA ILE A 56 -0.67 -2.23 12.18
C ILE A 56 -0.89 -3.50 13.00
N SER A 57 -2.12 -3.73 13.46
CA SER A 57 -2.51 -4.95 14.17
C SER A 57 -3.65 -5.68 13.45
N GLY A 58 -3.54 -7.01 13.25
CA GLY A 58 -4.68 -7.85 12.87
C GLY A 58 -5.12 -7.88 11.40
N GLY A 59 -4.33 -7.44 10.42
CA GLY A 59 -4.57 -7.73 8.98
C GLY A 59 -5.67 -6.99 8.28
N THR A 60 -6.40 -6.17 9.01
CA THR A 60 -7.49 -5.40 8.46
C THR A 60 -7.27 -3.94 8.78
N LEU A 61 -7.22 -3.12 7.74
CA LEU A 61 -7.21 -1.67 7.86
C LEU A 61 -8.64 -1.18 8.12
N GLY A 62 -9.19 -1.55 9.29
CA GLY A 62 -10.48 -1.08 9.83
C GLY A 62 -11.66 -1.07 8.83
N ASP A 63 -12.62 -0.17 9.08
CA ASP A 63 -13.88 0.01 8.33
C ASP A 63 -13.72 0.39 6.84
N ALA A 64 -12.49 0.39 6.33
CA ALA A 64 -12.11 0.78 4.98
C ALA A 64 -12.34 -0.34 3.94
N GLY A 65 -12.55 -1.58 4.38
CA GLY A 65 -12.67 -2.71 3.44
C GLY A 65 -11.37 -3.04 2.69
N ILE A 66 -10.24 -2.54 3.19
CA ILE A 66 -8.90 -2.94 2.73
C ILE A 66 -8.39 -4.08 3.61
N THR A 67 -8.02 -5.18 2.98
CA THR A 67 -7.46 -6.36 3.64
C THR A 67 -6.08 -6.66 3.10
N SER A 68 -5.18 -7.10 3.98
CA SER A 68 -3.91 -7.71 3.59
C SER A 68 -3.79 -9.10 4.20
N ASP A 69 -3.17 -10.01 3.47
CA ASP A 69 -2.70 -11.30 3.99
C ASP A 69 -1.26 -11.23 4.51
N TYR A 70 -0.64 -10.03 4.48
CA TYR A 70 0.78 -9.75 4.78
C TYR A 70 1.77 -10.68 4.08
N MET A 71 1.39 -11.22 2.94
CA MET A 71 2.31 -12.03 2.16
C MET A 71 3.23 -11.09 1.37
N ASP A 72 4.53 -11.28 1.56
CA ASP A 72 5.55 -10.66 0.73
C ASP A 72 5.34 -11.03 -0.75
N VAL A 73 5.16 -10.00 -1.56
CA VAL A 73 5.15 -10.08 -3.02
C VAL A 73 6.46 -9.51 -3.54
N LYS A 74 7.16 -10.29 -4.37
CA LYS A 74 8.37 -9.82 -5.06
C LYS A 74 8.00 -9.00 -6.29
N ILE A 75 8.38 -7.72 -6.29
CA ILE A 75 8.27 -6.82 -7.43
C ILE A 75 9.67 -6.23 -7.68
N ASP A 76 10.20 -6.44 -8.89
CA ASP A 76 11.51 -5.93 -9.33
C ASP A 76 12.69 -6.25 -8.39
N GLY A 77 12.58 -7.34 -7.60
CA GLY A 77 13.61 -7.81 -6.67
C GLY A 77 13.35 -7.47 -5.20
N GLU A 78 12.51 -6.47 -4.95
CA GLU A 78 12.17 -5.98 -3.61
C GLU A 78 10.89 -6.62 -3.07
N ASN A 79 10.71 -6.55 -1.75
CA ASN A 79 9.57 -7.11 -1.02
C ASN A 79 8.48 -6.05 -0.82
N TYR A 80 7.23 -6.41 -1.11
CA TYR A 80 6.07 -5.56 -0.92
C TYR A 80 4.94 -6.32 -0.24
N ILE A 81 4.18 -5.64 0.60
CA ILE A 81 2.94 -6.14 1.17
C ILE A 81 1.78 -5.73 0.28
N LYS A 82 0.93 -6.70 -0.08
CA LYS A 82 -0.26 -6.47 -0.91
C LYS A 82 -1.47 -6.15 -0.03
N PHE A 83 -2.15 -5.08 -0.38
CA PHE A 83 -3.44 -4.66 0.18
C PHE A 83 -4.49 -4.67 -0.92
N VAL A 84 -5.65 -5.25 -0.64
CA VAL A 84 -6.76 -5.39 -1.59
C VAL A 84 -7.99 -4.71 -1.02
N HIS A 85 -8.62 -3.85 -1.80
CA HIS A 85 -9.91 -3.28 -1.44
C HIS A 85 -11.04 -4.20 -1.90
N ALA A 86 -11.86 -4.68 -0.97
CA ALA A 86 -13.05 -5.48 -1.24
C ALA A 86 -14.12 -4.63 -1.97
N GLY A 87 -14.12 -4.69 -3.30
CA GLY A 87 -15.16 -4.07 -4.14
C GLY A 87 -14.70 -3.10 -5.22
N LEU A 88 -13.39 -2.81 -5.31
CA LEU A 88 -12.85 -1.83 -6.26
C LEU A 88 -11.80 -2.39 -7.24
N ASP A 89 -11.50 -3.71 -7.19
CA ASP A 89 -10.45 -4.35 -7.99
C ASP A 89 -9.11 -3.57 -7.97
N LEU A 90 -8.83 -2.95 -6.82
CA LEU A 90 -7.64 -2.16 -6.56
C LEU A 90 -6.65 -3.01 -5.77
N GLU A 91 -5.42 -3.09 -6.29
CA GLU A 91 -4.28 -3.71 -5.63
C GLU A 91 -3.24 -2.64 -5.29
N LEU A 92 -3.04 -2.44 -3.99
CA LEU A 92 -2.02 -1.55 -3.46
C LEU A 92 -0.84 -2.39 -2.96
N TYR A 93 0.37 -2.04 -3.39
CA TYR A 93 1.60 -2.68 -2.95
C TYR A 93 2.44 -1.66 -2.20
N VAL A 94 2.71 -1.92 -0.93
CA VAL A 94 3.52 -1.05 -0.08
C VAL A 94 4.82 -1.75 0.23
N HIS A 95 5.96 -1.07 0.07
CA HIS A 95 7.27 -1.66 0.35
C HIS A 95 7.31 -2.24 1.78
N SER A 96 7.89 -3.43 1.93
CA SER A 96 7.89 -4.16 3.21
C SER A 96 8.54 -3.38 4.36
N ASP A 97 9.54 -2.54 4.07
CA ASP A 97 10.17 -1.69 5.09
C ASP A 97 9.20 -0.66 5.73
N LEU A 98 8.06 -0.38 5.08
CA LEU A 98 7.05 0.60 5.53
C LEU A 98 5.90 -0.03 6.30
N VAL A 99 5.88 -1.36 6.43
CA VAL A 99 4.77 -2.12 7.01
C VAL A 99 5.30 -3.01 8.12
N ASP A 100 4.61 -3.07 9.26
CA ASP A 100 4.83 -4.17 10.21
C ASP A 100 4.32 -5.47 9.59
N ASP A 101 5.24 -6.29 9.10
CA ASP A 101 4.99 -7.59 8.48
C ASP A 101 4.75 -8.71 9.52
N THR A 102 4.86 -8.39 10.81
CA THR A 102 4.58 -9.29 11.95
C THR A 102 3.56 -8.72 12.94
N PRO A 103 2.38 -8.28 12.47
CA PRO A 103 1.40 -7.60 13.30
C PRO A 103 0.90 -8.51 14.43
N MET A 104 0.95 -8.01 15.67
CA MET A 104 0.51 -8.72 16.88
C MET A 104 -1.01 -8.79 17.07
#